data_AF-A0A7X5JE19-F1
#
_entry.id   AF-A0A7X5JE19-F1
#
_cell.length_a   1.000
_cell.length_b   1.000
_cell.length_c   1.000
_cell.angle_alpha   90.00
_cell.angle_beta   90.00
_cell.angle_gamma   90.00
#
_symmetry.space_group_name_H-M   'P 1'
#
loop_
_entity.id
_entity.type
_entity.pdbx_description
1 polymer ?
#
loop_
_entity_poly.entity_id
_entity_poly.type
_entity_poly.pdbx_seq_one_letter_code
_entity_poly.pdbx_strand_id
1 'polypeptide(L)'
;MTTIEIIFFALFFIWGIPLVKYRSKFRKIVYQTNSWTINIKPYFIKETIALFKNIYPENQEYLKMRNFYRRYLLIYIVLFILVITV
;
A
#
# COMPACT_ATOMS: atom_id res chain seq x y z
N MET A 1 9.55 21.82 16.26
CA MET A 1 9.76 20.97 15.08
C MET A 1 10.84 21.61 14.23
N THR A 2 11.97 20.94 13.97
CA THR A 2 13.02 21.48 13.09
C THR A 2 12.56 21.53 11.63
N THR A 3 13.24 22.32 10.79
CA THR A 3 12.95 22.35 9.34
C THR A 3 13.04 20.95 8.70
N ILE A 4 13.97 20.11 9.17
CA ILE A 4 14.16 18.74 8.70
C ILE A 4 12.96 17.86 9.06
N GLU A 5 12.48 17.94 10.31
CA GLU A 5 11.27 17.24 10.75
C GLU A 5 10.04 17.65 9.92
N ILE A 6 9.87 18.94 9.64
CA ILE A 6 8.77 19.45 8.80
C ILE A 6 8.83 18.85 7.39
N ILE A 7 10.03 18.74 6.81
CA ILE A 7 10.21 18.15 5.47
C ILE A 7 9.82 16.68 5.47
N PHE A 8 10.29 15.88 6.41
CA PHE A 8 9.94 14.46 6.48
C PHE A 8 8.45 14.25 6.75
N PHE A 9 7.87 15.06 7.64
CA PHE A 9 6.44 15.05 7.90
C PHE A 9 5.66 15.34 6.62
N ALA A 10 5.99 16.43 5.90
CA ALA A 10 5.33 16.77 4.63
C ALA A 10 5.48 15.65 3.58
N LEU A 11 6.69 15.08 3.42
CA LEU A 11 6.95 13.98 2.51
C LEU A 11 6.10 12.75 2.86
N PHE A 12 5.98 12.40 4.14
CA PHE A 12 5.17 11.27 4.59
C PHE A 12 3.69 11.45 4.22
N PHE A 13 3.11 12.63 4.43
CA PHE A 13 1.71 12.88 4.05
C PHE A 13 1.50 12.90 2.54
N ILE A 14 2.39 13.58 1.79
CA ILE A 14 2.31 13.62 0.32
C ILE A 14 2.42 12.21 -0.27
N TRP A 15 3.36 11.40 0.23
CA TRP A 15 3.51 10.00 -0.15
C TRP A 15 2.37 9.11 0.38
N GLY A 16 1.68 9.52 1.44
CA GLY A 16 0.50 8.82 1.96
C GLY A 16 -0.73 8.94 1.06
N ILE A 17 -0.92 10.07 0.36
CA ILE A 17 -2.13 10.35 -0.42
C ILE A 17 -2.44 9.26 -1.47
N PRO A 18 -1.49 8.83 -2.33
CA PRO A 18 -1.76 7.81 -3.34
C PRO A 18 -2.01 6.40 -2.76
N LEU A 19 -1.70 6.15 -1.48
CA LEU A 19 -1.82 4.84 -0.84
C LEU A 19 -3.24 4.27 -0.97
N VAL A 20 -4.27 5.12 -0.83
CA VAL A 20 -5.68 4.72 -0.95
C VAL A 20 -5.98 4.16 -2.34
N LYS A 21 -5.47 4.80 -3.39
CA LYS A 21 -5.63 4.35 -4.78
C LYS A 21 -4.96 3.00 -5.01
N TYR A 22 -3.71 2.85 -4.55
CA TYR A 22 -2.96 1.62 -4.74
C TYR A 22 -3.52 0.45 -3.94
N ARG A 23 -3.93 0.70 -2.68
CA ARG A 23 -4.65 -0.27 -1.85
C ARG A 23 -5.94 -0.72 -2.53
N SER A 24 -6.73 0.22 -3.05
CA SER A 24 -7.98 -0.09 -3.74
C SER A 24 -7.76 -0.97 -4.98
N LYS A 25 -6.78 -0.63 -5.81
CA LYS A 25 -6.42 -1.44 -6.99
C LYS A 25 -5.96 -2.84 -6.58
N PHE A 26 -5.09 -2.95 -5.57
CA PHE A 26 -4.62 -4.25 -5.08
C PHE A 26 -5.77 -5.11 -4.55
N ARG A 27 -6.67 -4.55 -3.74
CA ARG A 27 -7.87 -5.24 -3.23
C ARG A 27 -8.77 -5.73 -4.35
N LYS A 28 -9.06 -4.90 -5.34
CA LYS A 28 -9.90 -5.29 -6.47
C LYS A 28 -9.35 -6.52 -7.21
N ILE A 29 -8.03 -6.57 -7.42
CA ILE A 29 -7.37 -7.73 -8.04
C ILE A 29 -7.42 -8.95 -7.10
N VAL A 30 -7.05 -8.81 -5.83
CA VAL A 30 -7.01 -9.91 -4.85
C VAL A 30 -8.39 -10.53 -4.63
N TYR A 31 -9.43 -9.71 -4.58
CA TYR A 31 -10.81 -10.16 -4.38
C TYR A 31 -11.56 -10.39 -5.69
N GLN A 32 -10.89 -10.27 -6.85
CA GLN A 32 -11.45 -10.48 -8.18
C GLN A 32 -12.79 -9.74 -8.37
N THR A 33 -12.82 -8.47 -7.99
CA THR A 33 -14.02 -7.64 -8.03
C THR A 33 -13.72 -6.25 -8.55
N ASN A 34 -14.66 -5.68 -9.30
CA ASN A 34 -14.58 -4.29 -9.75
C ASN A 34 -15.27 -3.31 -8.79
N SER A 35 -16.03 -3.82 -7.81
CA SER A 35 -16.82 -3.00 -6.89
C SER A 35 -15.94 -2.16 -5.97
N TRP A 36 -16.30 -0.88 -5.81
CA TRP A 36 -15.62 0.03 -4.88
C TRP A 36 -15.87 -0.34 -3.41
N THR A 37 -16.96 -1.07 -3.13
CA THR A 37 -17.36 -1.49 -1.77
C THR A 37 -16.31 -2.34 -1.07
N ILE A 38 -15.43 -3.01 -1.82
CA ILE A 38 -14.33 -3.78 -1.25
C ILE A 38 -13.42 -2.93 -0.36
N ASN A 39 -13.34 -1.61 -0.57
CA ASN A 39 -12.51 -0.72 0.24
C ASN A 39 -13.06 -0.44 1.64
N ILE A 40 -14.38 -0.57 1.81
CA ILE A 40 -15.07 -0.36 3.09
C ILE A 40 -15.19 -1.68 3.85
N LYS A 41 -15.35 -2.81 3.14
CA LYS A 41 -15.47 -4.11 3.79
C LYS A 41 -14.23 -4.42 4.64
N PRO A 42 -14.39 -4.90 5.90
CA PRO A 42 -13.29 -5.20 6.82
C PRO A 42 -12.59 -6.53 6.48
N TYR A 43 -12.39 -6.82 5.20
CA TYR A 43 -11.69 -8.02 4.74
C TYR A 43 -10.20 -7.72 4.65
N PHE A 44 -9.38 -8.28 5.54
CA PHE A 44 -7.93 -8.04 5.57
C PHE A 44 -7.10 -9.30 5.34
N ILE A 45 -7.62 -10.48 5.73
CA ILE A 45 -6.86 -11.74 5.72
C ILE A 45 -6.33 -12.07 4.32
N LYS A 46 -7.18 -12.02 3.29
CA LYS A 46 -6.80 -12.39 1.91
C LYS A 46 -5.76 -11.42 1.33
N GLU A 47 -5.88 -10.12 1.58
CA GLU A 47 -4.88 -9.14 1.12
C GLU A 47 -3.55 -9.26 1.84
N THR A 48 -3.54 -9.55 3.15
CA THR A 48 -2.32 -9.83 3.90
C THR A 48 -1.63 -11.08 3.35
N ILE A 49 -2.38 -12.17 3.13
CA ILE A 49 -1.83 -13.38 2.49
C ILE A 49 -1.28 -13.05 1.10
N ALA A 50 -2.01 -12.28 0.28
CA ALA A 50 -1.57 -11.93 -1.07
C ALA A 50 -0.36 -10.97 -1.11
N LEU A 51 -0.12 -10.20 -0.05
CA LEU A 51 1.10 -9.39 0.09
C LEU A 51 2.32 -10.29 0.31
N PHE A 52 2.23 -11.25 1.25
CA PHE A 52 3.38 -12.08 1.64
C PHE A 52 3.56 -13.33 0.78
N LYS A 53 2.46 -13.95 0.32
CA LYS A 53 2.44 -15.12 -0.55
C LYS A 53 1.91 -14.77 -1.93
N ASN A 54 2.36 -15.52 -2.95
CA ASN A 54 1.85 -15.41 -4.30
C ASN A 54 0.64 -16.34 -4.46
N ILE A 55 -0.56 -15.78 -4.52
CA ILE A 55 -1.81 -16.55 -4.65
C ILE A 55 -2.29 -16.72 -6.09
N TYR A 56 -1.70 -15.98 -7.04
CA TYR A 56 -2.05 -16.01 -8.47
C TYR A 56 -0.77 -15.96 -9.33
N PRO A 57 0.02 -17.05 -9.36
CA PRO A 57 1.34 -17.06 -10.00
C PRO A 57 1.32 -16.80 -11.51
N GLU A 58 0.21 -17.12 -12.17
CA GLU A 58 0.07 -16.95 -13.62
C GLU A 58 -0.49 -15.57 -14.01
N ASN A 59 -1.00 -14.80 -13.04
CA ASN A 59 -1.61 -13.50 -13.31
C ASN A 59 -0.55 -12.38 -13.31
N GLN A 60 -0.12 -11.98 -14.50
CA GLN A 60 0.89 -10.94 -14.70
C GLN A 60 0.48 -9.57 -14.15
N GLU A 61 -0.80 -9.21 -14.22
CA GLU A 61 -1.30 -7.95 -13.66
C GLU A 61 -1.17 -7.94 -12.13
N TYR A 62 -1.58 -9.04 -11.49
CA TYR A 62 -1.44 -9.24 -10.05
C TYR A 62 0.02 -9.18 -9.62
N LEU A 63 0.94 -9.88 -10.31
CA LEU A 63 2.36 -9.87 -9.96
C LEU A 63 2.96 -8.46 -10.04
N LYS A 64 2.67 -7.74 -11.13
CA LYS A 64 3.11 -6.34 -11.32
C LYS A 64 2.56 -5.45 -10.20
N MET A 65 1.26 -5.52 -9.92
CA MET A 65 0.61 -4.70 -8.90
C MET A 65 1.12 -5.04 -7.49
N ARG A 66 1.27 -6.32 -7.16
CA ARG A 66 1.79 -6.79 -5.87
C ARG A 66 3.20 -6.27 -5.62
N ASN A 67 4.10 -6.44 -6.59
CA ASN A 67 5.49 -6.01 -6.45
C ASN A 67 5.61 -4.48 -6.36
N PHE A 68 4.84 -3.75 -7.16
CA PHE A 68 4.71 -2.30 -7.03
C PHE A 68 4.22 -1.91 -5.64
N TYR A 69 3.12 -2.50 -5.17
CA TYR A 69 2.51 -2.14 -3.90
C TYR A 69 3.42 -2.44 -2.70
N ARG A 70 4.14 -3.58 -2.73
CA ARG A 70 5.13 -3.92 -1.70
C ARG A 70 6.27 -2.90 -1.63
N ARG A 71 6.82 -2.47 -2.77
CA ARG A 71 7.85 -1.41 -2.79
C ARG A 71 7.31 -0.09 -2.28
N TYR A 72 6.08 0.27 -2.67
CA TYR A 72 5.42 1.48 -2.20
C TYR A 72 5.24 1.48 -0.68
N LEU A 73 4.73 0.37 -0.13
CA LEU A 73 4.56 0.18 1.31
C LEU A 73 5.90 0.20 2.05
N LEU A 74 6.97 -0.37 1.48
CA LEU A 74 8.29 -0.32 2.08
C LEU A 74 8.78 1.13 2.24
N ILE A 75 8.66 1.95 1.20
CA ILE A 75 9.03 3.38 1.26
C ILE A 75 8.15 4.11 2.28
N TYR A 76 6.84 3.83 2.29
CA TYR A 76 5.92 4.43 3.25
C TYR A 76 6.28 4.09 4.70
N ILE A 77 6.67 2.83 4.99
CA ILE A 77 7.13 2.41 6.31
C ILE A 77 8.45 3.10 6.70
N VAL A 78 9.40 3.23 5.78
CA VAL A 78 10.65 3.96 6.03
C VAL A 78 10.38 5.42 6.36
N LEU A 79 9.52 6.10 5.58
CA LEU A 79 9.11 7.48 5.86
C LEU A 79 8.41 7.60 7.21
N PHE A 80 7.52 6.66 7.55
CA PHE A 80 6.86 6.64 8.85
C PHE A 80 7.87 6.52 9.99
N ILE A 81 8.83 5.59 9.90
CA ILE A 81 9.88 5.41 10.90
C ILE A 81 10.68 6.70 11.05
N LEU A 82 11.12 7.31 9.94
CA LEU A 82 11.87 8.57 9.98
C LEU A 82 11.08 9.68 10.69
N VAL A 83 9.79 9.82 10.41
CA VAL A 83 8.94 10.83 11.05
C VAL A 83 8.77 10.62 12.55
N ILE A 84 8.81 9.38 13.06
CA ILE A 84 8.67 9.11 14.50
C ILE A 84 10.01 9.09 15.24
N THR A 85 11.15 8.97 14.54
CA THR A 85 12.49 8.87 15.14
C THR A 85 13.34 10.13 15.03
N VAL A 86 13.10 10.96 14.01
CA VAL A 86 13.80 12.25 13.78
C VAL A 86 13.06 13.34 14.54
#